data_AF-A0A6P6BJY8-F1
#
_entry.id   AF-A0A6P6BJY8-F1
#
_cell.length_a   1.000
_cell.length_b   1.000
_cell.length_c   1.000
_cell.angle_alpha   90.00
_cell.angle_beta   90.00
_cell.angle_gamma   90.00
#
_symmetry.space_group_name_H-M   'P 1'
#
loop_
_entity.id
_entity.type
_entity.pdbx_description
1 polymer ?
#
loop_
_entity_poly.entity_id
_entity_poly.type
_entity_poly.pdbx_seq_one_letter_code
_entity_poly.pdbx_strand_id
1 'polypeptide(L)'
;MRSRQEMKNPVSNKKRKKEAQVAFRKTEKEARGVCADIAVPEFRRRKRESDRAYIQRLEQEAQHVLFLSKNQADRQPEVQAAPKKKSEGKQAFRRRRLDKARQRKEEKAADRLEQELLRDTVKFGEVALQPPKLTAKPKTSVSRGQPDKKSLMLGMLLSPGSVSQPPATSLARQRIVAEERERVVQAYRALKKLQQRPLGAQ
;
A
#
# COMPACT_ATOMS: atom_id res chain seq x y z
N MET A 1 -18.89 10.67 -1.97
CA MET A 1 -18.14 10.88 -3.24
C MET A 1 -17.54 12.28 -3.21
N ARG A 2 -16.24 12.45 -3.47
CA ARG A 2 -15.60 13.78 -3.48
C ARG A 2 -16.01 14.57 -4.73
N SER A 3 -16.24 15.87 -4.58
CA SER A 3 -16.77 16.75 -5.64
C SER A 3 -15.79 16.87 -6.81
N ARG A 4 -16.31 16.97 -8.05
CA ARG A 4 -15.51 17.14 -9.28
C ARG A 4 -14.58 18.37 -9.25
N GLN A 5 -14.89 19.37 -8.43
CA GLN A 5 -14.01 20.54 -8.23
C GLN A 5 -12.71 20.20 -7.48
N GLU A 6 -12.73 19.26 -6.51
CA GLU A 6 -11.53 18.86 -5.76
C GLU A 6 -10.50 18.12 -6.63
N MET A 7 -10.95 17.57 -7.76
CA MET A 7 -10.12 16.90 -8.76
C MET A 7 -9.35 17.89 -9.66
N LYS A 8 -9.76 19.17 -9.70
CA LYS A 8 -9.10 20.22 -10.47
C LYS A 8 -7.92 20.89 -9.75
N ASN A 9 -7.71 20.62 -8.46
CA ASN A 9 -6.57 21.17 -7.72
C ASN A 9 -5.36 20.23 -7.85
N PRO A 10 -4.32 20.56 -8.65
CA PRO A 10 -3.13 19.74 -8.82
C PRO A 10 -2.19 19.93 -7.62
N VAL A 11 -2.70 19.75 -6.41
CA VAL A 11 -1.85 19.68 -5.23
C VAL A 11 -1.06 18.39 -5.39
N SER A 12 0.23 18.50 -5.72
CA SER A 12 1.11 17.35 -5.96
C SER A 12 0.88 16.30 -4.86
N ASN A 13 0.82 15.02 -5.22
CA ASN A 13 0.60 13.93 -4.27
C ASN A 13 1.57 13.98 -3.07
N LYS A 14 2.75 14.59 -3.26
CA LYS A 14 3.73 14.89 -2.21
C LYS A 14 3.21 15.90 -1.17
N LYS A 15 2.58 17.01 -1.59
CA LYS A 15 1.98 18.01 -0.68
C LYS A 15 0.80 17.42 0.09
N ARG A 16 -0.12 16.71 -0.57
CA ARG A 16 -1.24 16.02 0.09
C ARG A 16 -0.77 14.99 1.13
N LYS A 17 0.27 14.21 0.82
CA LYS A 17 0.87 13.27 1.78
C LYS A 17 1.49 13.98 2.98
N LYS A 18 2.19 15.11 2.77
CA LYS A 18 2.75 15.91 3.86
C LYS A 18 1.67 16.51 4.76
N GLU A 19 0.63 17.09 4.16
CA GLU A 19 -0.51 17.66 4.90
C GLU A 19 -1.26 16.58 5.69
N ALA A 20 -1.52 15.42 5.09
CA ALA A 20 -2.12 14.29 5.79
C ALA A 20 -1.23 13.79 6.93
N GLN A 21 0.09 13.74 6.74
CA GLN A 21 1.04 13.34 7.79
C GLN A 21 1.12 14.38 8.92
N VAL A 22 1.02 15.68 8.62
CA VAL A 22 0.97 16.75 9.61
C VAL A 22 -0.35 16.72 10.37
N ALA A 23 -1.48 16.54 9.68
CA ALA A 23 -2.78 16.37 10.32
C ALA A 23 -2.78 15.13 11.23
N PHE A 24 -2.23 14.01 10.76
CA PHE A 24 -2.11 12.79 11.57
C PHE A 24 -1.23 13.01 12.80
N ARG A 25 -0.11 13.72 12.68
CA ARG A 25 0.76 14.08 13.82
C ARG A 25 0.08 15.02 14.82
N LYS A 26 -0.77 15.95 14.36
CA LYS A 26 -1.56 16.82 15.24
C LYS A 26 -2.62 16.00 15.98
N THR A 27 -3.37 15.18 15.26
CA THR A 27 -4.35 14.27 15.88
C THR A 27 -3.68 13.23 16.77
N GLU A 28 -2.46 12.78 16.50
CA GLU A 28 -1.70 11.90 17.40
C GLU A 28 -1.28 12.63 18.67
N LYS A 29 -0.94 13.92 18.61
CA LYS A 29 -0.65 14.72 19.81
C LYS A 29 -1.90 14.98 20.64
N GLU A 30 -3.04 15.15 19.98
CA GLU A 30 -4.34 15.34 20.63
C GLU A 30 -4.94 14.01 21.15
N ALA A 31 -4.73 12.91 20.43
CA ALA A 31 -5.22 11.56 20.78
C ALA A 31 -4.27 10.79 21.71
N ARG A 32 -2.99 11.19 21.82
CA ARG A 32 -2.16 10.92 23.00
C ARG A 32 -2.68 11.81 24.13
N GLY A 33 -3.88 11.49 24.62
CA GLY A 33 -4.47 12.19 25.75
C GLY A 33 -3.44 12.33 26.87
N VAL A 34 -3.23 13.59 27.29
CA VAL A 34 -2.88 14.07 28.66
C VAL A 34 -1.81 13.29 29.45
N CYS A 35 -0.93 12.54 28.79
CA CYS A 35 0.26 11.96 29.42
C CYS A 35 1.50 12.25 28.56
N ALA A 36 1.63 13.50 28.12
CA ALA A 36 2.97 14.02 27.89
C ALA A 36 3.62 14.25 29.25
N ASP A 37 4.90 13.92 29.39
CA ASP A 37 5.67 14.32 30.56
C ASP A 37 5.61 15.85 30.71
N ILE A 38 5.47 16.33 31.96
CA ILE A 38 5.46 17.77 32.22
C ILE A 38 6.78 18.32 31.68
N ALA A 39 6.70 19.27 30.75
CA ALA A 39 7.89 19.93 30.26
C ALA A 39 8.48 20.77 31.41
N VAL A 40 9.62 20.32 31.95
CA VAL A 40 10.33 21.04 33.01
C VAL A 40 11.13 22.18 32.38
N PRO A 41 10.86 23.45 32.73
CA PRO A 41 11.63 24.59 32.24
C PRO A 41 13.11 24.53 32.67
N GLU A 42 13.99 25.09 31.86
CA GLU A 42 15.39 25.27 32.26
C GLU A 42 15.50 26.49 33.19
N PHE A 43 15.60 26.24 34.50
CA PHE A 43 15.75 27.26 35.54
C PHE A 43 17.16 27.88 35.54
N ARG A 44 17.47 28.59 34.45
CA ARG A 44 18.73 29.33 34.28
C ARG A 44 18.43 30.80 34.00
N ARG A 45 19.21 31.70 34.59
CA ARG A 45 19.10 33.15 34.36
C ARG A 45 19.48 33.47 32.91
N ARG A 46 18.68 34.29 32.25
CA ARG A 46 18.94 34.70 30.85
C ARG A 46 19.97 35.83 30.80
N LYS A 47 20.69 35.95 29.69
CA LYS A 47 21.81 36.92 29.51
C LYS A 47 21.44 38.40 29.75
N ARG A 48 20.17 38.79 29.60
CA ARG A 48 19.68 40.17 29.76
C ARG A 48 18.60 40.30 30.85
N GLU A 49 18.46 39.29 31.70
CA GLU A 49 17.47 39.27 32.77
C GLU A 49 18.07 39.85 34.05
N SER A 50 17.34 40.72 34.74
CA SER A 50 17.71 41.19 36.07
C SER A 50 17.42 40.11 37.11
N ASP A 51 18.10 40.14 38.26
CA ASP A 51 17.92 39.12 39.31
C ASP A 51 16.48 39.03 39.81
N ARG A 52 15.81 40.17 39.97
CA ARG A 52 14.40 40.22 40.38
C ARG A 52 13.47 39.58 39.36
N ALA A 53 13.68 39.85 38.07
CA ALA A 53 12.88 39.25 36.99
C ALA A 53 13.10 37.74 36.91
N TYR A 54 14.33 37.28 37.13
CA TYR A 54 14.65 35.85 37.19
C TYR A 54 13.92 35.14 38.32
N ILE A 55 13.92 35.71 39.53
CA ILE A 55 13.23 35.13 40.69
C ILE A 55 11.71 35.06 40.46
N GLN A 56 11.11 36.11 39.91
CA GLN A 56 9.67 36.10 39.59
C GLN A 56 9.33 35.03 38.55
N ARG A 57 10.15 34.88 37.50
CA ARG A 57 9.95 33.84 36.49
C ARG A 57 10.10 32.45 37.09
N LEU A 58 11.12 32.25 37.92
CA LEU A 58 11.38 31.02 38.65
C LEU A 58 10.16 30.61 39.49
N GLU A 59 9.59 31.55 40.25
CA GLU A 59 8.42 31.32 41.10
C GLU A 59 7.18 30.93 40.28
N GLN A 60 6.89 31.65 39.20
CA GLN A 60 5.75 31.38 38.32
C GLN A 60 5.87 30.02 37.63
N GLU A 61 7.04 29.71 37.07
CA GLU A 61 7.31 28.44 36.40
C GLU A 61 7.22 27.27 37.40
N ALA A 62 7.75 27.43 38.62
CA ALA A 62 7.65 26.43 39.68
C ALA A 62 6.20 26.19 40.12
N GLN A 63 5.42 27.25 40.33
CA GLN A 63 3.98 27.14 40.65
C GLN A 63 3.21 26.45 39.52
N HIS A 64 3.54 26.76 38.27
CA HIS A 64 2.90 26.15 37.12
C HIS A 64 3.20 24.65 37.01
N VAL A 65 4.46 24.24 37.16
CA VAL A 65 4.85 22.82 37.16
C VAL A 65 4.18 22.07 38.31
N LEU A 66 4.14 22.67 39.51
CA LEU A 66 3.46 22.09 40.67
C LEU A 66 1.95 21.92 40.42
N PHE A 67 1.32 22.90 39.78
CA PHE A 67 -0.10 22.81 39.41
C PHE A 67 -0.33 21.68 38.41
N LEU A 68 0.52 21.57 37.38
CA LEU A 68 0.41 20.48 36.41
C LEU A 68 0.63 19.12 37.07
N SER A 69 1.59 18.98 37.98
CA SER A 69 1.87 17.70 38.66
C SER A 69 0.72 17.24 39.55
N LYS A 70 0.08 18.16 40.27
CA LYS A 70 -1.09 17.85 41.12
C LYS A 70 -2.28 17.31 40.33
N ASN A 71 -2.39 17.70 39.06
CA ASN A 71 -3.47 17.29 38.17
C ASN A 71 -3.13 16.04 37.34
N GLN A 72 -1.94 15.46 37.49
CA GLN A 72 -1.60 14.21 36.81
C GLN A 72 -2.13 13.02 37.59
N ALA A 73 -2.66 12.03 36.86
CA ALA A 73 -2.97 10.74 37.43
C ALA A 73 -1.70 10.07 37.98
N ASP A 74 -1.85 9.35 39.10
CA ASP A 74 -0.75 8.63 39.74
C ASP A 74 -0.04 7.72 38.73
N ARG A 75 1.21 8.06 38.43
CA ARG A 75 2.04 7.26 37.53
C ARG A 75 2.66 6.14 38.33
N GLN A 76 2.47 4.91 37.88
CA GLN A 76 3.23 3.75 38.37
C GLN A 76 4.28 3.37 37.32
N PRO A 77 5.43 4.06 37.27
CA PRO A 77 6.48 3.76 36.30
C PRO A 77 7.13 2.38 36.55
N GLU A 78 7.07 1.88 37.78
CA GLU A 78 7.61 0.58 38.17
C GLU A 78 6.74 -0.61 37.74
N VAL A 79 5.44 -0.37 37.50
CA VAL A 79 4.57 -1.35 36.86
C VAL A 79 4.92 -1.33 35.37
N GLN A 80 5.89 -2.17 34.99
CA GLN A 80 6.22 -2.43 33.60
C GLN A 80 4.92 -2.74 32.86
N ALA A 81 4.43 -1.76 32.09
CA ALA A 81 3.21 -1.90 31.33
C ALA A 81 3.35 -3.16 30.47
N ALA A 82 2.54 -4.19 30.78
CA ALA A 82 2.61 -5.45 30.08
C ALA A 82 2.56 -5.17 28.58
N PRO A 83 3.46 -5.78 27.77
CA PRO A 83 3.57 -5.47 26.37
C PRO A 83 2.20 -5.63 25.73
N LYS A 84 1.66 -4.54 25.16
CA LYS A 84 0.31 -4.51 24.58
C LYS A 84 0.13 -5.74 23.69
N LYS A 85 -0.74 -6.66 24.12
CA LYS A 85 -0.98 -7.92 23.41
C LYS A 85 -1.51 -7.57 22.02
N LYS A 86 -0.73 -7.92 20.99
CA LYS A 86 -1.15 -7.74 19.60
C LYS A 86 -2.32 -8.68 19.32
N SER A 87 -3.28 -8.24 18.50
CA SER A 87 -4.37 -9.10 18.04
C SER A 87 -3.80 -10.36 17.37
N GLU A 88 -4.55 -11.46 17.50
CA GLU A 88 -4.15 -12.78 17.00
C GLU A 88 -3.76 -12.75 15.53
N GLY A 89 -4.53 -12.05 14.69
CA GLY A 89 -4.23 -11.88 13.27
C GLY A 89 -2.88 -11.20 13.00
N LYS A 90 -2.48 -10.21 13.81
CA LYS A 90 -1.18 -9.54 13.67
C LYS A 90 -0.03 -10.43 14.13
N GLN A 91 -0.26 -11.31 15.10
CA GLN A 91 0.72 -12.31 15.51
C GLN A 91 0.91 -13.38 14.43
N ALA A 92 -0.19 -13.92 13.89
CA ALA A 92 -0.17 -14.90 12.81
C ALA A 92 0.53 -14.37 11.56
N PHE A 93 0.23 -13.12 11.16
CA PHE A 93 0.91 -12.48 10.02
C PHE A 93 2.42 -12.35 10.25
N ARG A 94 2.84 -11.96 11.47
CA ARG A 94 4.26 -11.86 11.82
C ARG A 94 4.94 -13.23 11.76
N ARG A 95 4.30 -14.27 12.31
CA ARG A 95 4.82 -15.66 12.27
C ARG A 95 4.99 -16.14 10.84
N ARG A 96 3.93 -16.06 10.02
CA ARG A 96 3.97 -16.42 8.59
C ARG A 96 5.09 -15.73 7.82
N ARG A 97 5.34 -14.45 8.09
CA ARG A 97 6.43 -13.70 7.45
C ARG A 97 7.81 -14.22 7.85
N LEU A 98 7.99 -14.58 9.11
CA LEU A 98 9.23 -15.17 9.62
C LEU A 98 9.44 -16.58 9.05
N ASP A 99 8.39 -17.39 9.00
CA ASP A 99 8.46 -18.77 8.47
C ASP A 99 8.84 -18.76 6.99
N LYS A 100 8.23 -17.87 6.19
CA LYS A 100 8.62 -17.66 4.79
C LYS A 100 10.08 -17.23 4.63
N ALA A 101 10.62 -16.46 5.58
CA ALA A 101 12.02 -16.07 5.54
C ALA A 101 12.96 -17.21 5.90
N ARG A 102 12.55 -18.14 6.78
CA ARG A 102 13.30 -19.36 7.12
C ARG A 102 13.32 -20.33 5.95
N GLN A 103 12.17 -20.62 5.35
CA GLN A 103 12.05 -21.46 4.15
C GLN A 103 12.97 -20.96 3.02
N ARG A 104 12.95 -19.65 2.74
CA ARG A 104 13.84 -19.06 1.73
C ARG A 104 15.33 -19.16 2.06
N LYS A 105 15.70 -19.27 3.34
CA LYS A 105 17.11 -19.48 3.72
C LYS A 105 17.50 -20.94 3.53
N GLU A 106 16.60 -21.87 3.88
CA GLU A 106 16.78 -23.31 3.68
C GLU A 106 16.88 -23.65 2.19
N GLU A 107 15.97 -23.15 1.36
CA GLU A 107 16.01 -23.28 -0.11
C GLU A 107 17.34 -22.78 -0.67
N LYS A 108 17.78 -21.58 -0.27
CA LYS A 108 19.07 -21.03 -0.72
C LYS A 108 20.28 -21.81 -0.23
N ALA A 109 20.19 -22.44 0.94
CA ALA A 109 21.25 -23.28 1.45
C ALA A 109 21.33 -24.58 0.64
N ALA A 110 20.19 -25.19 0.31
CA ALA A 110 20.10 -26.34 -0.59
C ALA A 110 20.67 -26.00 -1.98
N ASP A 111 20.24 -24.89 -2.58
CA ASP A 111 20.75 -24.42 -3.89
C ASP A 111 22.28 -24.25 -3.90
N ARG A 112 22.86 -23.79 -2.79
CA ARG A 112 24.32 -23.62 -2.65
C ARG A 112 25.03 -24.96 -2.57
N LEU A 113 24.50 -25.90 -1.79
CA LEU A 113 25.05 -27.25 -1.69
C LEU A 113 24.97 -27.98 -3.03
N GLU A 114 23.86 -27.84 -3.77
CA GLU A 114 23.75 -28.38 -5.12
C GLU A 114 24.80 -27.76 -6.05
N GLN A 115 25.00 -26.44 -6.02
CA GLN A 115 26.03 -25.78 -6.81
C GLN A 115 27.44 -26.27 -6.46
N GLU A 116 27.72 -26.58 -5.21
CA GLU A 116 29.01 -27.13 -4.77
C GLU A 116 29.20 -28.56 -5.28
N LEU A 117 28.15 -29.40 -5.25
CA LEU A 117 28.18 -30.77 -5.76
C LEU A 117 28.31 -30.83 -7.29
N LEU A 118 27.69 -29.90 -8.03
CA LEU A 118 27.75 -29.83 -9.49
C LEU A 118 28.97 -29.06 -10.02
N ARG A 119 29.87 -28.58 -9.15
CA ARG A 119 31.10 -27.89 -9.57
C ARG A 119 32.19 -28.89 -9.90
N ASP A 120 32.34 -29.20 -11.19
CA ASP A 120 33.50 -29.93 -11.70
C ASP A 120 34.73 -29.02 -11.75
N THR A 121 35.70 -29.28 -10.87
CA THR A 121 36.97 -28.54 -10.84
C THR A 121 37.99 -29.23 -11.75
N VAL A 122 38.16 -28.70 -12.96
CA VAL A 122 39.19 -29.15 -13.90
C VAL A 122 40.48 -28.36 -13.66
N LYS A 123 41.63 -29.05 -13.61
CA LYS A 123 42.94 -28.40 -13.40
C LYS A 123 43.37 -27.69 -14.68
N PHE A 124 43.99 -26.52 -14.55
CA PHE A 124 44.52 -25.79 -15.69
C PHE A 124 45.63 -26.61 -16.37
N GLY A 125 45.48 -26.88 -17.67
CA GLY A 125 46.40 -27.69 -18.47
C GLY A 125 45.83 -29.03 -18.97
N GLU A 126 44.70 -29.48 -18.43
CA GLU A 126 43.96 -30.62 -19.00
C GLU A 126 43.22 -30.18 -20.27
N VAL A 127 43.67 -30.67 -21.43
CA VAL A 127 43.03 -30.41 -22.73
C VAL A 127 41.76 -31.25 -22.81
N ALA A 128 40.60 -30.61 -22.67
CA ALA A 128 39.32 -31.24 -22.98
C ALA A 128 39.31 -31.66 -24.46
N LEU A 129 39.46 -32.96 -24.73
CA LEU A 129 39.49 -33.52 -26.09
C LEU A 129 38.21 -33.22 -26.88
N GLN A 130 37.11 -32.93 -26.18
CA GLN A 130 35.83 -32.60 -26.77
C GLN A 130 35.34 -31.26 -26.23
N PRO A 131 35.06 -30.28 -27.11
CA PRO A 131 34.48 -29.01 -26.66
C PRO A 131 33.10 -29.24 -26.03
N PRO A 132 32.74 -28.47 -25.00
CA PRO A 132 31.45 -28.61 -24.34
C PRO A 132 30.32 -28.29 -25.32
N LYS A 133 29.41 -29.25 -25.50
CA LYS A 133 28.20 -29.06 -26.31
C LYS A 133 27.16 -28.36 -25.46
N LEU A 134 27.03 -27.04 -25.64
CA LEU A 134 26.00 -26.24 -24.98
C LEU A 134 24.63 -26.58 -25.57
N THR A 135 23.88 -27.47 -24.91
CA THR A 135 22.48 -27.79 -25.26
C THR A 135 21.49 -26.76 -24.73
N ALA A 136 21.91 -25.95 -23.75
CA ALA A 136 21.10 -24.91 -23.15
C ALA A 136 21.23 -23.57 -23.90
N LYS A 137 20.08 -22.96 -24.21
CA LYS A 137 20.03 -21.61 -24.78
C LYS A 137 20.57 -20.58 -23.76
N PRO A 138 21.45 -19.65 -24.14
CA PRO A 138 21.97 -18.64 -23.22
C PRO A 138 20.83 -17.78 -22.67
N LYS A 139 20.96 -17.37 -21.39
CA LYS A 139 19.93 -16.61 -20.66
C LYS A 139 19.56 -15.27 -21.32
N THR A 140 20.45 -14.72 -22.15
CA THR A 140 20.25 -13.50 -22.95
C THR A 140 19.63 -13.76 -24.32
N SER A 141 19.57 -15.01 -24.79
CA SER A 141 18.77 -15.36 -25.96
C SER A 141 17.30 -15.41 -25.55
N VAL A 142 16.71 -14.23 -25.39
CA VAL A 142 15.27 -14.14 -25.48
C VAL A 142 14.98 -14.50 -26.94
N SER A 143 14.60 -15.76 -27.18
CA SER A 143 13.96 -16.14 -28.44
C SER A 143 12.60 -15.47 -28.45
N ARG A 144 12.58 -14.13 -28.54
CA ARG A 144 11.43 -13.44 -29.09
C ARG A 144 11.35 -14.00 -30.49
N GLY A 145 10.37 -14.89 -30.69
CA GLY A 145 10.16 -15.54 -31.98
C GLY A 145 10.33 -14.52 -33.08
N GLN A 146 10.98 -14.96 -34.17
CA GLN A 146 11.30 -14.24 -35.40
C GLN A 146 10.67 -12.84 -35.45
N PRO A 147 11.45 -11.75 -35.62
CA PRO A 147 10.93 -10.38 -35.65
C PRO A 147 9.74 -10.19 -36.63
N ASP A 148 9.58 -11.09 -37.60
CA ASP A 148 8.47 -11.19 -38.55
C ASP A 148 7.12 -11.66 -37.97
N LYS A 149 7.06 -12.17 -36.74
CA LYS A 149 5.81 -12.60 -36.08
C LYS A 149 5.15 -11.51 -35.23
N LYS A 150 5.71 -10.30 -35.20
CA LYS A 150 5.02 -9.15 -34.60
C LYS A 150 3.94 -8.72 -35.59
N SER A 151 2.67 -8.91 -35.25
CA SER A 151 1.57 -8.41 -36.06
C SER A 151 1.75 -6.89 -36.23
N LEU A 152 2.11 -6.47 -37.44
CA LEU A 152 2.18 -5.06 -37.79
C LEU A 152 0.84 -4.41 -37.43
N MET A 153 0.85 -3.21 -36.86
CA MET A 153 -0.39 -2.56 -36.39
C MET A 153 -1.45 -2.45 -37.50
N LEU A 154 -1.00 -2.32 -38.75
CA LEU A 154 -1.85 -2.34 -39.93
C LEU A 154 -2.59 -3.69 -40.10
N GLY A 155 -1.92 -4.81 -39.84
CA GLY A 155 -2.53 -6.14 -39.87
C GLY A 155 -3.62 -6.35 -38.81
N MET A 156 -3.53 -5.65 -37.67
CA MET A 156 -4.56 -5.68 -36.62
C MET A 156 -5.83 -4.88 -36.98
N LEU A 157 -5.71 -3.89 -37.85
CA LEU A 157 -6.83 -3.06 -38.31
C LEU A 157 -7.51 -3.64 -39.53
N LEU A 158 -6.75 -4.32 -40.39
CA LEU A 158 -7.23 -4.87 -41.66
C LEU A 158 -7.64 -6.35 -41.59
N SER A 159 -7.27 -7.09 -40.54
CA SER A 159 -7.66 -8.49 -40.39
C SER A 159 -9.06 -8.61 -39.76
N PRO A 160 -10.05 -9.20 -40.45
CA PRO A 160 -11.43 -9.30 -39.95
C PRO A 160 -11.63 -10.25 -38.75
N GLY A 161 -10.56 -10.84 -38.21
CA GLY A 161 -10.58 -11.76 -37.06
C GLY A 161 -9.98 -11.21 -35.76
N SER A 162 -9.49 -9.96 -35.73
CA SER A 162 -8.76 -9.40 -34.57
C SER A 162 -9.57 -8.43 -33.71
N VAL A 163 -10.89 -8.52 -33.70
CA VAL A 163 -11.69 -7.92 -32.63
C VAL A 163 -11.42 -8.70 -31.34
N SER A 164 -10.46 -8.21 -30.55
CA SER A 164 -10.21 -8.71 -29.20
C SER A 164 -11.54 -8.81 -28.47
N GLN A 165 -11.82 -9.97 -27.88
CA GLN A 165 -13.01 -10.13 -27.03
C GLN A 165 -13.12 -8.94 -26.06
N PRO A 166 -14.31 -8.37 -25.88
CA PRO A 166 -14.48 -7.25 -24.96
C PRO A 166 -13.97 -7.68 -23.58
N PRO A 167 -13.27 -6.81 -22.85
CA PRO A 167 -12.70 -7.14 -21.55
C PRO A 167 -13.79 -7.67 -20.62
N ALA A 168 -13.48 -8.73 -19.86
CA ALA A 168 -14.42 -9.33 -18.91
C ALA A 168 -15.02 -8.24 -18.01
N THR A 169 -16.30 -7.94 -18.24
CA THR A 169 -17.03 -6.89 -17.52
C THR A 169 -17.21 -7.33 -16.07
N SER A 170 -16.95 -6.45 -15.10
CA SER A 170 -17.16 -6.77 -13.68
C SER A 170 -18.60 -7.21 -13.40
N LEU A 171 -18.81 -8.10 -12.42
CA LEU A 171 -20.14 -8.58 -12.04
C LEU A 171 -21.12 -7.44 -11.73
N ALA A 172 -20.62 -6.34 -11.13
CA ALA A 172 -21.43 -5.15 -10.89
C ALA A 172 -21.93 -4.49 -12.18
N ARG A 173 -21.08 -4.41 -13.22
CA ARG A 173 -21.49 -3.88 -14.53
C ARG A 173 -22.46 -4.81 -15.24
N GLN A 174 -22.28 -6.13 -15.11
CA GLN A 174 -23.23 -7.10 -15.68
C GLN A 174 -24.63 -6.95 -15.07
N ARG A 175 -24.72 -6.71 -13.76
CA ARG A 175 -26.01 -6.46 -13.07
C ARG A 175 -26.70 -5.20 -13.59
N ILE A 176 -25.96 -4.09 -13.71
CA ILE A 176 -26.49 -2.83 -14.25
C ILE A 176 -27.02 -3.03 -15.68
N VAL A 177 -26.23 -3.68 -16.53
CA VAL A 177 -26.62 -3.93 -17.92
C VAL A 177 -27.82 -4.88 -18.02
N ALA A 178 -27.93 -5.88 -17.13
CA ALA A 178 -29.08 -6.78 -17.09
C ALA A 178 -30.36 -6.06 -16.66
N GLU A 179 -30.29 -5.23 -15.62
CA GLU A 179 -31.42 -4.40 -15.17
C GLU A 179 -31.88 -3.42 -16.26
N GLU A 180 -30.93 -2.77 -16.95
CA GLU A 180 -31.24 -1.87 -18.07
C GLU A 180 -31.95 -2.63 -19.21
N ARG A 181 -31.49 -3.83 -19.53
CA ARG A 181 -32.13 -4.70 -20.54
C ARG A 181 -33.56 -5.04 -20.15
N GLU A 182 -33.79 -5.42 -18.90
CA GLU A 182 -35.13 -5.75 -18.41
C GLU A 182 -36.08 -4.55 -18.50
N ARG A 183 -35.62 -3.35 -18.10
CA ARG A 183 -36.41 -2.12 -18.24
C ARG A 183 -36.78 -1.82 -19.68
N VAL A 184 -35.83 -1.94 -20.61
CA VAL A 184 -36.07 -1.71 -22.05
C VAL A 184 -37.08 -2.72 -22.60
N VAL A 185 -36.94 -4.00 -22.25
CA VAL A 185 -37.87 -5.05 -22.70
C VAL A 185 -39.27 -4.80 -22.15
N GLN A 186 -39.40 -4.41 -20.88
CA GLN A 186 -40.70 -4.09 -20.29
C GLN A 186 -41.34 -2.87 -20.97
N ALA A 187 -40.57 -1.80 -21.20
CA ALA A 187 -41.04 -0.62 -21.92
C ALA A 187 -41.51 -0.97 -23.34
N TYR A 188 -40.72 -1.76 -24.07
CA TYR A 188 -41.07 -2.21 -25.41
C TYR A 188 -42.36 -3.06 -25.41
N ARG A 189 -42.51 -3.98 -24.45
CA ARG A 189 -43.74 -4.78 -24.30
C ARG A 189 -44.97 -3.90 -24.00
N ALA A 190 -44.82 -2.87 -23.17
CA ALA A 190 -45.90 -1.94 -22.87
C ALA A 190 -46.32 -1.14 -24.13
N LEU A 191 -45.35 -0.62 -24.88
CA LEU A 191 -45.61 0.05 -26.16
C LEU A 191 -46.29 -0.88 -27.17
N LYS A 192 -45.84 -2.13 -27.25
CA LYS A 192 -46.45 -3.13 -28.14
C LYS A 192 -47.89 -3.46 -27.74
N LYS A 193 -48.20 -3.53 -26.43
CA LYS A 193 -49.57 -3.71 -25.93
C LYS A 193 -50.48 -2.52 -26.27
N LEU A 194 -49.96 -1.29 -26.23
CA LEU A 194 -50.70 -0.10 -26.64
C LEU A 194 -50.98 -0.11 -28.15
N GLN A 195 -50.01 -0.51 -28.96
CA GLN A 195 -50.21 -0.68 -30.41
C GLN A 195 -51.19 -1.80 -30.77
N GLN A 196 -51.35 -2.81 -29.91
CA GLN A 196 -52.32 -3.89 -30.11
C GLN A 196 -53.70 -3.61 -29.50
N ARG A 197 -53.91 -2.48 -28.81
CA ARG A 197 -55.28 -2.01 -28.54
C ARG A 197 -55.83 -1.43 -29.85
N PRO A 198 -56.89 -2.01 -30.44
CA PRO A 198 -57.52 -1.41 -31.60
C PRO A 198 -58.04 -0.02 -31.23
N LEU A 199 -57.81 0.95 -32.10
CA LEU A 199 -58.59 2.20 -32.13
C LEU A 199 -60.06 1.81 -32.36
N GLY A 200 -60.82 1.57 -31.30
CA GLY A 200 -62.22 1.21 -31.40
C GLY A 200 -62.80 0.54 -30.16
N ALA A 201 -63.25 1.36 -29.21
CA ALA A 201 -64.37 1.08 -28.30
C ALA A 201 -64.79 2.41 -27.66
N GLN A 202 -65.59 3.18 -28.41
CA GLN A 202 -66.68 3.96 -27.81
C GLN A 202 -67.85 3.00 -27.60
#